data_AF-A0A958PDU2-F1
#
_entry.id   AF-A0A958PDU2-F1
#
_cell.length_a   1.000
_cell.length_b   1.000
_cell.length_c   1.000
_cell.angle_alpha   90.00
_cell.angle_beta   90.00
_cell.angle_gamma   90.00
#
_symmetry.space_group_name_H-M   'P 1'
#
loop_
_entity.id
_entity.type
_entity.pdbx_description
1 polymer ?
#
loop_
_entity_poly.entity_id
_entity_poly.type
_entity_poly.pdbx_seq_one_letter_code
_entity_poly.pdbx_strand_id
1 'polypeptide(L)'
;MSSALSDQLQVWGVEDDTIIYTDGSIGFCLALSPIDVSCADEYTANKIHDNLCKFLNALPSGIDIQFLQEITEGNKAVIDENEQLCHKAQLDLIKELNLKKVETLRELDAHG
;
A
#
# COMPACT_ATOMS: atom_id res chain seq x y z
N MET A 1 14.41 7.48 18.62
CA MET A 1 14.01 8.00 17.30
C MET A 1 12.53 8.26 17.37
N SER A 2 12.09 9.44 16.93
CA SER A 2 10.67 9.81 16.95
C SER A 2 9.87 8.84 16.07
N SER A 3 8.70 8.41 16.55
CA SER A 3 7.74 7.63 15.78
C SER A 3 6.88 8.51 14.87
N ALA A 4 7.05 9.83 14.93
CA ALA A 4 6.29 10.75 14.10
C ALA A 4 6.75 10.63 12.63
N LEU A 5 5.78 10.37 11.75
CA LEU A 5 6.01 10.27 10.30
C LEU A 5 6.67 11.53 9.72
N SER A 6 6.38 12.70 10.27
CA SER A 6 7.00 13.98 9.89
C SER A 6 8.52 13.95 9.96
N ASP A 7 9.07 13.24 10.95
CA ASP A 7 10.51 13.19 11.20
C ASP A 7 11.20 12.19 10.26
N GLN A 8 10.45 11.20 9.77
CA GLN A 8 10.92 10.27 8.73
C GLN A 8 10.85 10.88 7.34
N LEU A 9 9.81 11.68 7.06
CA LEU A 9 9.64 12.40 5.81
C LEU A 9 10.51 13.65 5.71
N GLN A 10 11.15 14.08 6.81
CA GLN A 10 11.98 15.29 6.87
C GLN A 10 11.25 16.52 6.35
N VAL A 11 9.99 16.68 6.75
CA VAL A 11 9.15 17.82 6.36
C VAL A 11 9.56 19.03 7.17
N TRP A 12 9.88 20.14 6.49
CA TRP A 12 10.11 21.43 7.12
C TRP A 12 8.82 22.23 7.29
N GLY A 13 7.93 22.16 6.29
CA GLY A 13 6.63 22.84 6.33
C GLY A 13 5.71 22.41 5.20
N VAL A 14 4.44 22.79 5.32
CA VAL A 14 3.42 22.62 4.28
C VAL A 14 2.82 23.99 4.00
N GLU A 15 2.86 24.43 2.75
CA GLU A 15 2.20 25.65 2.26
C GLU A 15 1.18 25.26 1.18
N ASP A 16 -0.09 25.57 1.40
CA ASP A 16 -1.22 25.11 0.58
C ASP A 16 -1.17 23.57 0.37
N ASP A 17 -0.96 23.11 -0.86
CA ASP A 17 -0.84 21.68 -1.25
C ASP A 17 0.62 21.25 -1.50
N THR A 18 1.58 22.06 -1.06
CA THR A 18 3.01 21.89 -1.33
C THR A 18 3.79 21.57 -0.06
N ILE A 19 4.59 20.52 -0.10
CA ILE A 19 5.48 20.11 0.98
C ILE A 19 6.86 20.69 0.71
N ILE A 20 7.44 21.33 1.73
CA ILE A 20 8.82 21.79 1.71
C ILE A 20 9.63 20.86 2.62
N TYR A 21 10.65 20.22 2.05
CA TYR A 21 11.53 19.31 2.78
C TYR A 21 12.71 20.06 3.39
N THR A 22 13.37 19.44 4.38
CA THR A 22 14.51 20.05 5.10
C THR A 22 15.72 20.34 4.22
N ASP A 23 15.85 19.69 3.06
CA ASP A 23 16.89 19.95 2.06
C ASP A 23 16.54 21.10 1.10
N GLY A 24 15.36 21.71 1.27
CA GLY A 24 14.84 22.78 0.42
C GLY A 24 14.17 22.29 -0.87
N SER A 25 14.02 20.97 -1.05
CA SER A 25 13.23 20.42 -2.14
C SER A 25 11.73 20.62 -1.92
N ILE A 26 10.98 20.56 -3.01
CA ILE A 26 9.55 20.78 -3.04
C ILE A 26 8.87 19.51 -3.52
N GLY A 27 7.83 19.07 -2.82
CA GLY A 27 7.01 17.93 -3.21
C GLY A 27 5.53 18.17 -3.02
N PHE A 28 4.76 17.16 -3.40
CA PHE A 28 3.32 17.09 -3.22
C PHE A 28 2.93 15.63 -2.95
N CYS A 29 1.76 15.43 -2.36
CA CYS A 29 1.22 14.10 -2.13
C CYS A 29 0.03 13.82 -3.04
N LEU A 30 -0.05 12.59 -3.54
CA LEU A 30 -1.20 12.08 -4.26
C LEU A 30 -1.85 10.96 -3.46
N ALA A 31 -3.15 11.08 -3.21
CA ALA A 31 -3.93 9.98 -2.66
C ALA A 31 -4.18 8.93 -3.74
N LEU A 32 -3.83 7.68 -3.45
CA LEU A 32 -4.01 6.55 -4.36
C LEU A 32 -5.15 5.65 -3.87
N SER A 33 -5.93 5.11 -4.80
CA SER A 33 -6.89 4.03 -4.51
C SER A 33 -6.22 2.68 -4.78
N PRO A 34 -6.20 1.75 -3.81
CA PRO A 34 -5.60 0.44 -4.01
C PRO A 34 -6.42 -0.37 -5.03
N ILE A 35 -5.71 -1.17 -5.83
CA ILE A 35 -6.31 -2.13 -6.76
C ILE A 35 -5.96 -3.53 -6.26
N ASP A 36 -6.96 -4.35 -5.95
CA ASP A 36 -6.73 -5.75 -5.62
C ASP A 36 -6.40 -6.55 -6.88
N VAL A 37 -5.17 -7.06 -6.95
CA VAL A 37 -4.69 -7.88 -8.06
C VAL A 37 -4.74 -9.38 -7.76
N SER A 38 -5.24 -9.79 -6.59
CA SER A 38 -5.27 -11.20 -6.14
C SER A 38 -6.04 -12.11 -7.10
N CYS A 39 -7.03 -11.57 -7.81
CA CYS A 39 -7.82 -12.27 -8.81
C CYS A 39 -7.71 -11.66 -10.22
N ALA A 40 -6.68 -10.83 -10.47
CA ALA A 40 -6.46 -10.25 -11.78
C ALA A 40 -6.11 -11.36 -12.78
N ASP A 41 -6.70 -11.28 -13.98
CA ASP A 41 -6.26 -12.13 -15.08
C ASP A 41 -4.90 -11.66 -15.62
N GLU A 42 -4.25 -12.53 -16.40
CA GLU A 42 -2.93 -12.24 -16.98
C GLU A 42 -2.94 -10.95 -17.80
N TYR A 43 -4.03 -10.71 -18.53
CA TYR A 43 -4.19 -9.49 -19.32
C TYR A 43 -4.20 -8.23 -18.44
N THR A 44 -4.96 -8.22 -17.34
CA THR A 44 -5.02 -7.09 -16.41
C THR A 44 -3.67 -6.89 -15.71
N ALA A 45 -3.03 -7.97 -15.26
CA ALA A 45 -1.72 -7.91 -14.62
C ALA A 45 -0.67 -7.28 -15.57
N ASN A 46 -0.62 -7.72 -16.82
CA ASN A 46 0.29 -7.18 -17.84
C ASN A 46 -0.02 -5.71 -18.14
N LYS A 47 -1.30 -5.34 -18.21
CA LYS A 47 -1.70 -3.95 -18.43
C LYS A 47 -1.27 -3.03 -17.29
N ILE A 48 -1.40 -3.48 -16.03
CA ILE A 48 -0.93 -2.73 -14.85
C ILE A 48 0.58 -2.55 -14.93
N HIS A 49 1.31 -3.62 -15.24
CA HIS A 49 2.76 -3.60 -15.42
C HIS A 49 3.19 -2.58 -16.49
N ASP A 50 2.63 -2.66 -17.69
CA ASP A 50 2.95 -1.76 -18.80
C ASP A 50 2.68 -0.30 -18.47
N ASN A 51 1.57 -0.02 -17.79
CA ASN A 51 1.21 1.33 -17.40
C ASN A 51 2.17 1.88 -16.34
N LEU A 52 2.56 1.08 -15.36
CA LEU A 52 3.52 1.47 -14.33
C LEU A 52 4.90 1.75 -14.94
N CYS A 53 5.36 0.87 -15.84
CA CYS A 53 6.61 1.06 -16.57
C CYS A 53 6.59 2.35 -17.42
N LYS A 54 5.50 2.61 -18.14
CA LYS A 54 5.33 3.86 -18.91
C LYS A 54 5.34 5.09 -18.01
N PHE A 55 4.65 5.03 -16.88
CA PHE A 55 4.62 6.12 -15.90
C PHE A 55 6.02 6.42 -15.37
N LEU A 56 6.73 5.42 -14.84
CA LEU A 56 8.07 5.60 -14.27
C LEU A 56 9.08 6.10 -15.32
N ASN A 57 9.02 5.59 -16.55
CA ASN A 57 9.89 6.02 -17.64
C ASN A 57 9.58 7.43 -18.17
N ALA A 58 8.36 7.94 -17.93
CA ALA A 58 7.97 9.28 -18.36
C ALA A 58 8.39 10.37 -17.35
N LEU A 59 8.88 9.99 -16.16
CA LEU A 59 9.25 10.95 -15.13
C LEU A 59 10.57 11.66 -15.48
N PRO A 60 10.62 12.99 -15.31
CA PRO A 60 11.87 13.74 -15.39
C PRO A 60 12.94 13.22 -14.43
N SER A 61 14.21 13.39 -14.82
CA SER A 61 15.34 13.10 -13.93
C SER A 61 15.35 14.03 -12.72
N GLY A 62 15.72 13.51 -11.54
CA GLY A 62 15.82 14.29 -10.31
C GLY A 62 14.51 14.41 -9.54
N ILE A 63 13.54 13.53 -9.79
CA ILE A 63 12.33 13.37 -8.98
C ILE A 63 12.50 12.15 -8.08
N ASP A 64 12.28 12.35 -6.78
CA ASP A 64 12.15 11.27 -5.81
C ASP A 64 10.67 10.89 -5.65
N ILE A 65 10.38 9.58 -5.69
CA ILE A 65 9.03 9.04 -5.51
C ILE A 65 9.03 8.20 -4.24
N GLN A 66 8.04 8.44 -3.39
CA GLN A 66 7.82 7.64 -2.20
C GLN A 66 6.39 7.12 -2.18
N PHE A 67 6.23 5.84 -1.84
CA PHE A 67 4.94 5.25 -1.56
C PHE A 67 4.76 5.20 -0.05
N LEU A 68 3.71 5.86 0.43
CA LEU A 68 3.28 5.79 1.82
C LEU A 68 2.01 4.93 1.88
N GLN A 69 2.04 3.91 2.74
CA GLN A 69 0.88 3.12 3.07
C GLN A 69 0.66 3.22 4.57
N GLU A 70 -0.47 3.79 4.96
CA GLU A 70 -0.94 3.76 6.34
C GLU A 70 -1.82 2.51 6.50
N ILE A 71 -1.47 1.66 7.47
CA ILE A 71 -2.32 0.56 7.88
C ILE A 71 -3.06 1.05 9.13
N THR A 72 -4.35 1.30 8.99
CA THR A 72 -5.18 1.71 10.13
C THR A 72 -5.73 0.48 10.82
N GLU A 73 -5.77 0.49 12.15
CA GLU A 73 -6.41 -0.58 12.93
C GLU A 73 -7.94 -0.60 12.69
N GLY A 74 -8.59 -1.71 13.06
CA GLY A 74 -10.05 -1.81 13.08
C GLY A 74 -10.65 -2.57 11.91
N ASN A 75 -9.83 -3.25 11.12
CA ASN A 75 -10.29 -4.08 9.99
C ASN A 75 -10.76 -5.47 10.43
N LYS A 76 -10.79 -5.74 11.74
CA LYS A 76 -11.17 -7.04 12.32
C LYS A 76 -12.41 -7.66 11.68
N ALA A 77 -13.49 -6.89 11.47
CA ALA A 77 -14.72 -7.43 10.89
C ALA A 77 -14.51 -8.00 9.48
N VAL A 78 -13.75 -7.31 8.64
CA VAL A 78 -13.43 -7.72 7.27
C VAL A 78 -12.46 -8.91 7.28
N ILE A 79 -11.49 -8.89 8.19
CA ILE A 79 -10.52 -9.99 8.34
C ILE A 79 -11.23 -11.27 8.80
N ASP A 80 -12.13 -11.18 9.77
CA ASP A 80 -12.90 -12.32 10.28
C ASP A 80 -13.88 -12.86 9.21
N GLU A 81 -14.49 -12.00 8.40
CA GLU A 81 -15.30 -12.41 7.25
C GLU A 81 -14.45 -13.18 6.21
N ASN A 82 -13.26 -12.68 5.90
CA ASN A 82 -12.33 -13.35 4.99
C ASN A 82 -11.89 -14.72 5.53
N GLU A 83 -11.60 -14.85 6.82
CA GLU A 83 -11.28 -16.13 7.46
C GLU A 83 -12.40 -17.16 7.29
N GLN A 84 -13.66 -16.74 7.47
CA GLN A 84 -14.81 -17.62 7.24
C GLN A 84 -14.91 -18.08 5.79
N LEU A 85 -14.56 -17.23 4.82
CA LEU A 85 -14.49 -17.60 3.40
C LEU A 85 -13.37 -18.61 3.14
N CYS A 86 -12.21 -18.44 3.78
CA CYS A 86 -11.07 -19.37 3.67
C CYS A 86 -11.47 -20.79 4.09
N HIS A 87 -12.27 -20.93 5.14
CA HIS A 87 -12.77 -22.22 5.61
C HIS A 87 -13.72 -22.93 4.64
N LYS A 88 -14.32 -22.21 3.69
CA LYS A 88 -15.19 -22.78 2.64
C LYS A 88 -14.41 -23.33 1.44
N ALA A 89 -13.10 -23.11 1.37
CA ALA A 89 -12.28 -23.64 0.29
C ALA A 89 -12.26 -25.18 0.31
N GLN A 90 -12.47 -25.80 -0.85
CA GLN A 90 -12.53 -27.26 -0.99
C GLN A 90 -11.15 -27.93 -0.98
N LEU A 91 -10.10 -27.16 -1.26
CA LEU A 91 -8.75 -27.67 -1.47
C LEU A 91 -7.83 -27.19 -0.34
N ASP A 92 -7.19 -28.14 0.35
CA ASP A 92 -6.44 -27.86 1.58
C ASP A 92 -5.30 -26.86 1.37
N LEU A 93 -4.58 -26.95 0.25
CA LEU A 93 -3.52 -25.99 -0.11
C LEU A 93 -4.04 -24.55 -0.23
N ILE A 94 -5.20 -24.36 -0.86
CA ILE A 94 -5.82 -23.03 -1.03
C ILE A 94 -6.28 -22.50 0.33
N LYS A 95 -6.80 -23.38 1.18
CA LYS A 95 -7.21 -23.03 2.54
C LYS A 95 -6.03 -22.59 3.38
N GLU A 96 -4.94 -23.35 3.41
CA GLU A 96 -3.72 -23.00 4.15
C GLU A 96 -3.13 -21.67 3.68
N LEU A 97 -3.03 -21.47 2.37
CA LEU A 97 -2.44 -20.25 1.79
C LEU A 97 -3.26 -19.00 2.15
N ASN A 98 -4.59 -19.08 2.09
CA ASN A 98 -5.45 -17.95 2.44
C ASN A 98 -5.53 -17.72 3.96
N LEU A 99 -5.49 -18.77 4.78
CA LEU A 99 -5.39 -18.61 6.24
C LEU A 99 -4.09 -17.92 6.64
N LYS A 100 -2.97 -18.22 5.97
CA LYS A 100 -1.71 -17.51 6.19
C LYS A 100 -1.82 -16.01 5.89
N LYS A 101 -2.56 -15.65 4.82
CA LYS A 101 -2.86 -14.24 4.49
C LYS A 101 -3.67 -13.57 5.61
N VAL A 102 -4.67 -14.26 6.18
CA VAL A 102 -5.45 -13.76 7.33
C VAL A 102 -4.56 -13.51 8.54
N GLU A 103 -3.65 -14.43 8.87
CA GLU A 103 -2.69 -14.23 9.97
C GLU A 103 -1.84 -12.97 9.78
N THR A 104 -1.26 -12.80 8.59
CA THR A 104 -0.46 -11.60 8.27
C THR A 104 -1.29 -10.32 8.38
N LEU A 105 -2.54 -10.33 7.89
CA LEU A 105 -3.42 -9.17 8.00
C LEU A 105 -3.79 -8.85 9.46
N ARG A 106 -3.98 -9.87 10.32
CA ARG A 106 -4.20 -9.66 11.76
C ARG A 106 -2.98 -9.07 12.46
N GLU A 107 -1.78 -9.56 12.12
CA GLU A 107 -0.54 -9.01 12.66
C GLU A 107 -0.37 -7.53 12.27
N LEU A 108 -0.65 -7.19 11.01
CA LEU A 108 -0.58 -5.81 10.52
C LEU A 108 -1.65 -4.92 11.17
N ASP A 109 -2.90 -5.39 11.28
CA ASP A 109 -3.99 -4.64 11.95
C ASP A 109 -3.75 -4.45 13.45
N ALA A 110 -3.01 -5.34 14.10
CA ALA A 110 -2.64 -5.22 15.51
C ALA A 110 -1.44 -4.26 15.75
N HIS A 111 -0.73 -3.89 14.69
CA HIS A 111 0.47 -3.07 14.75
C HIS A 111 0.33 -1.67 14.16
N GLY A 112 -0.77 -1.40 13.44
CA GLY A 112 -1.10 -0.07 12.90
C GLY A 112 0.06 0.56 12.13
#